data_AF-Q9XSW0-F1
#
_entry.id   AF-Q9XSW0-F1
#
_cell.length_a   1.000
_cell.length_b   1.000
_cell.length_c   1.000
_cell.angle_alpha   90.00
_cell.angle_beta   90.00
_cell.angle_gamma   90.00
#
_symmetry.space_group_name_H-M   'P 1'
#
loop_
_entity.id
_entity.type
_entity.pdbx_description
1 polymer ?
#
loop_
_entity_poly.entity_id
_entity_poly.type
_entity_poly.pdbx_seq_one_letter_code
_entity_poly.pdbx_strand_id
1 'polypeptide(L)' 'WVPSSKHAVTVSYFYDSTRNVYRIISLDGSKAIINSTITPNMTFTKTSQKFGQWADSRANTVYG' A
#
# COMPACT_ATOMS: atom_id res chain seq x y z
N TRP A 1 14.36 -3.71 -3.61
CA TRP A 1 13.07 -3.48 -4.28
C TRP A 1 12.81 -4.60 -5.26
N VAL A 2 11.68 -5.31 -5.12
CA VAL A 2 11.26 -6.39 -6.02
C VAL A 2 9.93 -5.96 -6.66
N PRO A 3 9.79 -5.99 -7.99
CA PRO A 3 8.54 -5.60 -8.65
C PRO A 3 7.39 -6.52 -8.25
N SER A 4 6.31 -5.95 -7.71
CA SER A 4 5.09 -6.71 -7.42
C SER A 4 4.09 -6.74 -8.58
N SER A 5 4.26 -5.88 -9.58
CA SER A 5 3.49 -5.85 -10.83
C SER A 5 4.42 -5.58 -12.02
N LYS A 6 4.07 -6.08 -13.20
CA LYS A 6 4.84 -5.84 -14.44
C LYS A 6 4.52 -4.48 -15.09
N HIS A 7 3.32 -3.97 -14.85
CA HIS A 7 2.81 -2.72 -15.40
C HIS A 7 2.36 -1.79 -14.28
N ALA A 8 2.11 -0.52 -14.62
CA ALA A 8 1.48 0.42 -13.72
C ALA A 8 0.07 -0.09 -13.36
N VAL A 9 -0.24 -0.04 -12.07
CA VAL A 9 -1.51 -0.46 -11.50
C VAL A 9 -2.15 0.71 -10.76
N THR A 10 -3.47 0.67 -10.63
CA THR A 10 -4.17 1.64 -9.79
C THR A 10 -3.89 1.36 -8.31
N VAL A 11 -3.56 2.41 -7.55
CA VAL A 11 -3.43 2.39 -6.10
C VAL A 11 -4.48 3.35 -5.55
N SER A 12 -5.27 2.90 -4.58
CA SER A 12 -6.41 3.69 -4.07
C SER A 12 -6.55 3.58 -2.56
N TYR A 13 -7.07 4.66 -1.96
CA TYR A 13 -7.45 4.71 -0.57
C TYR A 13 -8.93 4.35 -0.43
N PHE A 14 -9.23 3.40 0.45
CA PHE A 14 -10.59 2.96 0.76
C PHE A 14 -10.88 3.15 2.24
N TYR A 15 -12.10 3.58 2.56
CA TYR A 15 -12.62 3.53 3.91
C TYR A 15 -13.45 2.25 4.09
N ASP A 16 -13.00 1.36 4.97
CA ASP A 16 -13.68 0.12 5.35
C ASP A 16 -14.58 0.41 6.56
N SER A 17 -15.85 0.71 6.30
CA SER A 17 -16.82 1.11 7.34
C SER A 17 -17.14 0.00 8.33
N THR A 18 -17.00 -1.28 7.93
CA THR A 18 -17.23 -2.42 8.82
C THR A 18 -16.14 -2.51 9.88
N ARG A 19 -14.91 -2.14 9.52
CA ARG A 19 -13.76 -2.16 10.43
C ARG A 19 -13.38 -0.79 10.97
N ASN A 20 -14.03 0.28 10.51
CA ASN A 20 -13.73 1.66 10.83
C ASN A 20 -12.25 2.02 10.62
N VAL A 21 -11.70 1.65 9.46
CA VAL A 21 -10.29 1.91 9.10
C VAL A 21 -10.13 2.36 7.66
N TYR A 22 -9.05 3.08 7.38
CA TYR A 22 -8.61 3.35 6.01
C TYR A 22 -7.60 2.29 5.54
N ARG A 23 -7.66 1.94 4.26
CA ARG A 23 -6.79 0.95 3.63
C ARG A 23 -6.26 1.45 2.31
N ILE A 24 -5.00 1.15 2.01
CA ILE A 24 -4.41 1.28 0.69
C ILE A 24 -4.60 -0.07 -0.01
N ILE A 25 -5.33 -0.06 -1.13
CA ILE A 25 -5.59 -1.27 -1.92
C ILE A 25 -5.05 -1.06 -3.33
N SER A 26 -4.39 -2.09 -3.85
CA SER A 26 -4.01 -2.19 -5.26
C SER A 26 -4.15 -3.64 -5.72
N LEU A 27 -4.65 -3.80 -6.94
CA LEU A 27 -4.89 -5.09 -7.59
C LEU A 27 -4.03 -5.19 -8.85
N ASP A 28 -3.44 -6.36 -9.08
CA ASP A 28 -2.89 -6.76 -10.38
C ASP A 28 -3.80 -7.87 -10.95
N GLY A 29 -4.65 -7.51 -11.90
CA GLY A 29 -5.80 -8.33 -12.29
C GLY A 29 -6.76 -8.56 -11.12
N SER A 30 -6.98 -9.82 -10.74
CA SER A 30 -7.81 -10.19 -9.58
C SER A 30 -7.00 -10.38 -8.28
N LYS A 31 -5.66 -10.29 -8.34
CA LYS A 31 -4.78 -10.53 -7.19
C LYS A 31 -4.53 -9.22 -6.44
N ALA A 32 -4.81 -9.21 -5.13
CA ALA A 32 -4.39 -8.11 -4.28
C ALA A 32 -2.88 -8.11 -4.07
N ILE A 33 -2.22 -7.04 -4.50
CA ILE A 33 -0.77 -6.84 -4.34
C ILE A 33 -0.45 -5.81 -3.25
N ILE A 34 -1.38 -4.90 -2.96
CA ILE A 34 -1.33 -4.03 -1.77
C ILE A 34 -2.66 -4.20 -1.03
N ASN A 35 -2.55 -4.48 0.26
CA ASN A 35 -3.69 -4.52 1.16
C ASN A 35 -3.29 -4.03 2.55
N SER A 36 -2.96 -2.75 2.63
CA SER A 36 -2.32 -2.15 3.79
C SER A 36 -3.34 -1.38 4.61
N THR A 37 -3.45 -1.67 5.91
CA THR A 37 -4.31 -0.88 6.81
C THR A 37 -3.52 0.29 7.33
N ILE A 38 -4.01 1.51 7.13
CA ILE A 38 -3.33 2.73 7.57
C ILE A 38 -3.48 2.83 9.08
N THR A 39 -2.35 2.91 9.78
CA THR A 39 -2.31 3.12 11.22
C THR A 39 -1.84 4.54 11.52
N PRO A 40 -2.17 5.11 12.70
CA PRO A 40 -1.74 6.48 13.05
C PRO A 40 -0.22 6.68 13.02
N ASN A 41 0.56 5.63 13.27
CA ASN A 41 2.03 5.68 13.30
C ASN A 41 2.68 5.29 11.95
N MET A 42 1.87 5.04 10.91
CA MET A 42 2.40 4.74 9.58
C MET A 42 2.94 6.02 8.93
N THR A 43 4.18 5.96 8.46
CA THR A 43 4.86 7.09 7.80
C THR A 43 5.16 6.74 6.35
N PHE A 44 4.77 7.62 5.43
CA PHE A 44 5.19 7.58 4.04
C PHE A 44 6.43 8.46 3.85
N THR A 45 7.53 7.87 3.37
CA THR A 45 8.80 8.55 3.18
C THR A 45 9.11 8.63 1.69
N LYS A 46 9.26 9.85 1.17
CA LYS A 46 9.78 10.09 -0.18
C LYS A 46 11.29 9.79 -0.19
N THR A 47 11.74 8.88 -1.05
CA THR A 47 13.17 8.51 -1.17
C THR A 47 13.78 8.94 -2.50
N SER A 48 12.97 9.37 -3.47
CA SER A 48 13.42 10.13 -4.64
C SER A 48 12.33 11.10 -5.11
N GLN A 49 12.57 11.80 -6.23
CA GLN A 49 11.59 12.73 -6.82
C GLN A 49 10.27 12.05 -7.21
N LYS A 50 10.30 10.75 -7.56
CA LYS A 50 9.15 10.01 -8.09
C LYS A 50 8.89 8.68 -7.38
N PHE A 51 9.57 8.43 -6.26
CA PHE A 51 9.48 7.17 -5.52
C PHE A 51 9.41 7.44 -4.02
N GLY A 52 8.55 6.70 -3.32
CA GLY A 52 8.39 6.79 -1.87
C GLY A 52 7.82 5.49 -1.33
N GLN A 53 7.99 5.26 -0.03
CA GLN A 53 7.76 3.98 0.60
C GLN A 53 7.11 4.11 1.97
N TRP A 54 6.49 3.04 2.44
CA TRP A 54 6.00 2.91 3.82
C TRP A 54 6.14 1.48 4.32
N ALA A 55 6.34 1.33 5.63
CA ALA A 55 6.38 0.03 6.27
C ALA A 55 4.98 -0.36 6.78
N ASP A 56 4.55 -1.59 6.51
CA ASP A 56 3.36 -2.20 7.10
C ASP A 56 3.79 -3.36 8.01
N SER A 57 3.82 -3.10 9.31
CA SER A 57 4.20 -4.10 10.31
C SER A 57 3.23 -5.28 10.39
N ARG A 58 1.96 -5.10 10.00
CA ARG A 58 0.94 -6.14 10.07
C ARG A 58 1.04 -7.11 8.91
N ALA A 59 1.37 -6.61 7.73
CA ALA A 59 1.71 -7.41 6.55
C ALA A 59 3.17 -7.89 6.57
N ASN A 60 3.98 -7.42 7.52
CA ASN A 60 5.41 -7.69 7.64
C ASN A 60 6.16 -7.41 6.33
N THR A 61 5.89 -6.26 5.72
CA THR A 61 6.47 -5.87 4.43
C THR A 61 6.66 -4.36 4.32
N VAL A 62 7.47 -3.94 3.35
CA VAL A 62 7.67 -2.54 2.97
C VAL A 62 7.18 -2.37 1.53
N TYR A 63 6.22 -1.45 1.34
CA TYR A 63 5.71 -1.08 0.02
C TYR A 63 6.40 0.18 -0.49
N GLY A 64 6.50 0.34 -1.80
CA GLY A 64 7.01 1.53 -2.47
C GLY A 64 6.60 1.59 -3.93
#